data_AF-A0A8S9W5V6-F1
#
_entry.id   AF-A0A8S9W5V6-F1
#
_cell.length_a   1.000
_cell.length_b   1.000
_cell.length_c   1.000
_cell.angle_alpha   90.00
_cell.angle_beta   90.00
_cell.angle_gamma   90.00
#
_symmetry.space_group_name_H-M   'P 1'
#
loop_
_entity.id
_entity.type
_entity.pdbx_description
1 polymer ?
#
loop_
_entity_poly.entity_id
_entity_poly.type
_entity_poly.pdbx_seq_one_letter_code
_entity_poly.pdbx_strand_id
1 'polypeptide(L)'
;MVNRILKILLLAALIMMVFTSYGCLESKEPKQIEIDPGDISAYEFSVPEGKFTNSSTFFLYPNKTVRAIYTVVNAPRLEVVVPKDISGVKSEKGPGIDNLVIIGNTGNSMVFSGINEFSNISHNVSYSESSQNKKIQFEFADTINGYVAYTYYWEQGLFYHILSRNETVNVVLPEGYDTGNMIFGPTKPKPDTKRLDEQNRIWLVWDNPNPERQLIQVKYYKSSLPTIMGFVGLVLLVAFFVTAIYFKNEIRKLHKKREIIEKDKDN
;
A
#
# COMPACT_ATOMS: atom_id res chain seq x y z
N MET A 1 -4.37 -44.19 -22.89
CA MET A 1 -3.57 -43.80 -21.70
C MET A 1 -3.43 -42.28 -21.56
N VAL A 2 -3.05 -41.54 -22.62
CA VAL A 2 -2.81 -40.08 -22.57
C VAL A 2 -4.06 -39.22 -22.32
N ASN A 3 -5.25 -39.62 -22.81
CA ASN A 3 -6.52 -38.93 -22.51
C ASN A 3 -6.92 -39.04 -21.02
N ARG A 4 -6.41 -40.06 -20.30
CA ARG A 4 -6.57 -40.14 -18.83
C ARG A 4 -5.64 -39.15 -18.13
N ILE A 5 -4.39 -39.01 -18.58
CA ILE A 5 -3.41 -38.10 -17.98
C ILE A 5 -3.83 -36.63 -18.16
N LEU A 6 -4.35 -36.24 -19.33
CA LEU A 6 -4.87 -34.89 -19.57
C LEU A 6 -6.10 -34.59 -18.70
N LYS A 7 -7.01 -35.55 -18.52
CA LYS A 7 -8.15 -35.43 -17.61
C LYS A 7 -7.71 -35.33 -16.15
N ILE A 8 -6.69 -36.09 -15.74
CA ILE A 8 -6.14 -36.04 -14.38
C ILE A 8 -5.46 -34.69 -14.11
N LEU A 9 -4.71 -34.14 -15.08
CA LEU A 9 -4.11 -32.81 -14.98
C LEU A 9 -5.16 -31.70 -14.91
N LEU A 10 -6.21 -31.77 -15.73
CA LEU A 10 -7.36 -30.85 -15.67
C LEU A 10 -8.08 -30.94 -14.32
N LEU A 11 -8.30 -32.16 -13.81
CA LEU A 11 -8.94 -32.39 -12.51
C LEU A 11 -8.05 -31.88 -11.37
N ALA A 12 -6.74 -32.09 -11.41
CA ALA A 12 -5.79 -31.60 -10.42
C ALA A 12 -5.68 -30.07 -10.45
N ALA A 13 -5.73 -29.45 -11.62
CA ALA A 13 -5.80 -27.99 -11.76
C ALA A 13 -7.11 -27.43 -11.20
N LEU A 14 -8.25 -28.10 -11.45
CA LEU A 14 -9.55 -27.74 -10.88
C LEU A 14 -9.58 -27.88 -9.36
N ILE A 15 -9.01 -28.96 -8.83
CA ILE A 15 -8.89 -29.20 -7.39
C ILE A 15 -7.97 -28.15 -6.75
N MET A 16 -6.82 -27.81 -7.36
CA MET A 16 -5.97 -26.71 -6.89
C MET A 16 -6.70 -25.36 -6.93
N MET A 17 -7.48 -25.10 -7.99
CA MET A 17 -8.28 -23.87 -8.11
C MET A 17 -9.31 -23.75 -6.98
N VAL A 18 -9.94 -24.89 -6.63
CA VAL A 18 -10.87 -25.02 -5.50
C VAL A 18 -10.14 -24.83 -4.16
N PHE A 19 -8.96 -25.40 -3.96
CA PHE A 19 -8.17 -25.18 -2.73
C PHE A 19 -7.66 -23.73 -2.60
N THR A 20 -7.39 -23.04 -3.72
CA THR A 20 -7.04 -21.62 -3.70
C THR A 20 -8.24 -20.70 -3.51
N SER A 21 -9.47 -21.12 -3.86
CA SER A 21 -10.68 -20.34 -3.64
C SER A 21 -11.23 -20.46 -2.22
N TYR A 22 -10.94 -21.55 -1.50
CA TYR A 22 -11.26 -21.66 -0.06
C TYR A 22 -10.44 -20.72 0.84
N GLY A 23 -9.38 -20.09 0.33
CA GLY A 23 -8.59 -19.08 1.06
C GLY A 23 -9.02 -17.63 0.83
N CYS A 24 -10.04 -17.39 -0.01
CA CYS A 24 -10.51 -16.05 -0.37
C CYS A 24 -12.03 -15.94 -0.17
N LEU A 25 -12.52 -16.09 1.06
CA LEU A 25 -13.88 -15.65 1.38
C LEU A 25 -14.05 -15.43 2.88
N GLU A 26 -13.45 -14.36 3.36
CA GLU A 26 -14.05 -13.61 4.46
C GLU A 26 -13.81 -12.12 4.23
N SER A 27 -14.45 -11.59 3.18
CA SER A 27 -14.72 -10.15 3.09
C SER A 27 -15.86 -9.81 4.04
N LYS A 28 -15.63 -9.98 5.35
CA LYS A 28 -16.27 -9.07 6.30
C LYS A 28 -15.66 -7.72 5.96
N GLU A 29 -16.49 -6.77 5.52
CA GLU A 29 -16.07 -5.37 5.43
C GLU A 29 -15.29 -5.07 6.70
N PRO A 30 -14.01 -4.67 6.57
CA PRO A 30 -13.19 -4.62 7.74
C PRO A 30 -13.76 -3.51 8.62
N LYS A 31 -14.18 -3.88 9.83
CA LYS A 31 -14.71 -2.93 10.80
C LYS A 31 -13.74 -1.76 10.88
N GLN A 32 -14.28 -0.56 10.68
CA GLN A 32 -13.52 0.66 10.90
C GLN A 32 -12.96 0.61 12.32
N ILE A 33 -11.72 1.03 12.48
CA ILE A 33 -11.14 1.18 13.81
C ILE A 33 -11.91 2.33 14.46
N GLU A 34 -12.79 1.99 15.38
CA GLU A 34 -13.50 2.96 16.21
C GLU A 34 -12.47 3.49 17.21
N ILE A 35 -12.03 4.73 16.99
CA ILE A 35 -11.10 5.43 17.86
C ILE A 35 -11.92 6.54 18.52
N ASP A 36 -11.81 6.69 19.83
CA ASP A 36 -12.44 7.81 20.51
C ASP A 36 -11.77 9.12 20.06
N PRO A 37 -12.54 10.15 19.66
CA PRO A 37 -11.98 11.43 19.24
C PRO A 37 -11.06 12.00 20.32
N GLY A 38 -9.81 12.31 19.97
CA GLY A 38 -8.83 12.86 20.91
C GLY A 38 -7.99 11.81 21.65
N ASP A 39 -8.17 10.51 21.38
CA ASP A 39 -7.35 9.47 22.01
C ASP A 39 -5.92 9.45 21.45
N ILE A 40 -4.99 10.00 22.23
CA ILE A 40 -3.56 10.04 21.93
C ILE A 40 -2.98 8.62 21.86
N SER A 41 -3.51 7.67 22.65
CA SER A 41 -2.99 6.30 22.70
C SER A 41 -3.26 5.49 21.43
N ALA A 42 -4.18 5.95 20.59
CA ALA A 42 -4.49 5.34 19.30
C ALA A 42 -3.39 5.55 18.23
N TYR A 43 -2.41 6.41 18.49
CA TYR A 43 -1.35 6.75 17.55
C TYR A 43 0.03 6.35 18.07
N GLU A 44 0.84 5.80 17.17
CA GLU A 44 2.24 5.44 17.45
C GLU A 44 3.13 6.68 17.28
N PHE A 45 3.21 7.52 18.32
CA PHE A 45 4.10 8.69 18.32
C PHE A 45 5.53 8.28 18.66
N SER A 46 6.46 8.51 17.73
CA SER A 46 7.89 8.42 17.99
C SER A 46 8.45 9.81 18.30
N VAL A 47 8.89 10.05 19.54
CA VAL A 47 9.69 11.22 19.90
C VAL A 47 11.14 10.92 19.53
N PRO A 48 11.74 11.65 18.56
CA PRO A 48 13.10 11.36 18.15
C PRO A 48 14.09 11.67 19.28
N GLU A 49 15.09 10.82 19.45
CA GLU A 49 16.24 11.06 20.34
C GLU A 49 17.12 12.16 19.73
N GLY A 50 16.72 13.42 19.87
CA GLY A 50 17.46 14.55 19.34
C GLY A 50 16.58 15.73 18.98
N LYS A 51 17.02 16.48 17.98
CA LYS A 51 16.31 17.67 17.51
C LYS A 51 15.03 17.26 16.78
N PHE A 52 13.91 17.85 17.19
CA PHE A 52 12.65 17.75 16.50
C PHE A 52 12.80 18.26 15.06
N THR A 53 12.45 17.44 14.08
CA THR A 53 12.49 17.76 12.65
C THR A 53 11.13 17.53 12.03
N ASN A 54 10.84 18.23 10.93
CA ASN A 54 9.61 18.00 10.20
C ASN A 54 9.61 16.58 9.64
N SER A 55 8.54 15.84 9.89
CA SER A 55 8.33 14.51 9.34
C SER A 55 6.86 14.23 9.09
N SER A 56 6.59 13.28 8.20
CA SER A 56 5.28 12.70 7.98
C SER A 56 5.38 11.20 8.06
N THR A 57 4.58 10.57 8.91
CA THR A 57 4.54 9.11 9.06
C THR A 57 3.15 8.60 8.72
N PHE A 58 3.08 7.66 7.78
CA PHE A 58 1.84 7.04 7.32
C PHE A 58 1.85 5.57 7.67
N PHE A 59 0.92 5.14 8.53
CA PHE A 59 0.67 3.73 8.81
C PHE A 59 -0.49 3.24 7.95
N LEU A 60 -0.19 2.30 7.07
CA LEU A 60 -1.16 1.68 6.18
C LEU A 60 -1.71 0.40 6.83
N TYR A 61 -3.03 0.23 6.81
CA TYR A 61 -3.68 -0.95 7.37
C TYR A 61 -4.40 -1.77 6.30
N PRO A 62 -4.59 -3.10 6.51
CA PRO A 62 -5.26 -3.96 5.53
C PRO A 62 -6.73 -3.57 5.32
N ASN A 63 -7.34 -2.90 6.30
CA ASN A 63 -8.71 -2.43 6.29
C ASN A 63 -8.91 -1.12 5.51
N LYS A 64 -7.93 -0.71 4.69
CA LYS A 64 -7.94 0.54 3.92
C LYS A 64 -7.92 1.80 4.80
N THR A 65 -7.69 1.69 6.10
CA THR A 65 -7.43 2.84 6.97
C THR A 65 -5.97 3.26 6.83
N VAL A 66 -5.75 4.57 6.77
CA VAL A 66 -4.44 5.19 6.88
C VAL A 66 -4.43 6.05 8.14
N ARG A 67 -3.43 5.86 9.00
CA ARG A 67 -3.13 6.81 10.08
C ARG A 67 -1.97 7.68 9.64
N ALA A 68 -2.20 8.98 9.59
CA ALA A 68 -1.17 9.96 9.28
C ALA A 68 -0.76 10.70 10.54
N ILE A 69 0.54 10.83 10.77
CA ILE A 69 1.14 11.57 11.86
C ILE A 69 2.14 12.56 11.27
N TYR A 70 1.88 13.85 11.45
CA TYR A 70 2.73 14.93 10.99
C TYR A 70 3.46 15.52 12.18
N THR A 71 4.78 15.54 12.12
CA THR A 71 5.63 16.29 13.02
C THR A 71 5.84 17.69 12.44
N VAL A 72 5.57 18.69 13.25
CA VAL A 72 5.63 20.10 12.88
C VAL A 72 6.61 20.81 13.82
N VAL A 73 7.56 21.53 13.23
CA VAL A 73 8.58 22.30 13.96
C VAL A 73 8.45 23.77 13.62
N ASN A 74 8.26 24.60 14.64
CA ASN A 74 8.20 26.05 14.56
C ASN A 74 7.33 26.57 13.42
N ALA A 75 6.09 26.05 13.32
CA ALA A 75 5.17 26.44 12.27
C ALA A 75 3.84 26.97 12.86
N PRO A 76 3.31 28.10 12.35
CA PRO A 76 1.99 28.60 12.71
C PRO A 76 0.86 27.93 11.89
N ARG A 77 1.24 27.20 10.83
CA ARG A 77 0.31 26.52 9.94
C ARG A 77 0.91 25.23 9.37
N LEU A 78 0.04 24.26 9.12
CA LEU A 78 0.36 23.04 8.39
C LEU A 78 -0.61 22.87 7.22
N GLU A 79 -0.08 22.77 6.01
CA GLU A 79 -0.87 22.45 4.81
C GLU A 79 -0.57 21.01 4.36
N VAL A 80 -1.64 20.22 4.25
CA VAL A 80 -1.59 18.86 3.75
C VAL A 80 -2.41 18.74 2.47
N VAL A 81 -1.83 18.10 1.46
CA VAL A 81 -2.47 17.85 0.17
C VAL A 81 -2.78 16.37 0.04
N VAL A 82 -4.06 16.04 -0.15
CA VAL A 82 -4.57 14.69 -0.34
C VAL A 82 -5.18 14.59 -1.75
N PRO A 83 -4.80 13.62 -2.59
CA PRO A 83 -5.37 13.51 -3.94
C PRO A 83 -6.86 13.11 -3.93
N LYS A 84 -7.66 13.68 -4.85
CA LYS A 84 -9.13 13.53 -4.88
C LYS A 84 -9.63 12.16 -5.36
N ASP A 85 -8.96 11.57 -6.36
CA ASP A 85 -9.42 10.33 -7.05
C ASP A 85 -9.24 9.03 -6.25
N ILE A 86 -8.89 9.13 -4.97
CA ILE A 86 -8.48 7.99 -4.16
C ILE A 86 -9.42 7.75 -2.97
N SER A 87 -10.40 8.62 -2.79
CA SER A 87 -11.60 8.35 -2.00
C SER A 87 -12.80 8.19 -2.95
N GLY A 88 -13.00 6.99 -3.50
CA GLY A 88 -14.31 6.61 -4.07
C GLY A 88 -15.42 6.63 -3.01
N VAL A 89 -15.05 6.67 -1.73
CA VAL A 89 -15.96 6.87 -0.60
C VAL A 89 -16.22 8.37 -0.43
N LYS A 90 -17.43 8.78 -0.78
CA LYS A 90 -18.02 10.02 -0.26
C LYS A 90 -18.13 9.87 1.26
N SER A 91 -17.26 10.54 2.02
CA SER A 91 -17.53 10.71 3.45
C SER A 91 -18.71 11.67 3.59
N GLU A 92 -19.79 11.22 4.23
CA GLU A 92 -20.96 12.05 4.53
C GLU A 92 -20.64 13.16 5.55
N LYS A 93 -19.47 13.10 6.22
CA LYS A 93 -19.11 13.97 7.36
C LYS A 93 -18.00 15.00 7.08
N GLY A 94 -17.57 15.16 5.83
CA GLY A 94 -16.60 16.19 5.45
C GLY A 94 -15.43 15.66 4.61
N PRO A 95 -14.24 16.25 4.68
CA PRO A 95 -13.16 16.08 3.70
C PRO A 95 -12.55 14.67 3.67
N GLY A 96 -12.97 13.79 4.58
CA GLY A 96 -12.58 12.38 4.62
C GLY A 96 -11.45 12.09 5.61
N ILE A 97 -11.26 12.95 6.62
CA ILE A 97 -10.39 12.67 7.78
C ILE A 97 -11.24 12.51 9.05
N ASP A 98 -10.83 11.60 9.92
CA ASP A 98 -11.47 11.26 11.19
C ASP A 98 -10.42 11.18 12.30
N ASN A 99 -10.85 11.20 13.57
CA ASN A 99 -10.00 10.98 14.76
C ASN A 99 -8.82 11.96 14.89
N LEU A 100 -9.03 13.24 14.57
CA LEU A 100 -8.00 14.27 14.66
C LEU A 100 -7.49 14.45 16.10
N VAL A 101 -6.17 14.44 16.26
CA VAL A 101 -5.43 14.70 17.50
C VAL A 101 -4.34 15.72 17.19
N ILE A 102 -4.31 16.83 17.93
CA ILE A 102 -3.29 17.87 17.80
C ILE A 102 -2.70 18.16 19.16
N ILE A 103 -1.43 17.82 19.33
CA ILE A 103 -0.66 18.06 20.55
C ILE A 103 0.61 18.84 20.19
N GLY A 104 1.00 19.78 21.04
CA GLY A 104 2.18 20.59 20.77
C GLY A 104 2.66 21.37 21.98
N ASN A 105 3.80 21.99 21.79
CA ASN A 105 4.46 22.87 22.74
C ASN A 105 4.75 24.20 22.01
N THR A 106 4.36 25.32 22.61
CA THR A 106 4.54 26.67 22.05
C THR A 106 5.89 27.30 22.41
N GLY A 107 6.70 26.61 23.23
CA GLY A 107 8.05 27.02 23.58
C GLY A 107 9.06 26.81 22.47
N ASN A 108 10.19 27.51 22.56
CA ASN A 108 11.29 27.45 21.58
C ASN A 108 12.14 26.17 21.68
N SER A 109 11.89 25.30 22.66
CA SER A 109 12.61 24.03 22.77
C SER A 109 12.30 23.16 21.56
N MET A 110 13.34 22.55 21.00
CA MET A 110 13.22 21.53 19.94
C MET A 110 13.72 20.17 20.43
N VAL A 111 13.96 20.04 21.73
CA VAL A 111 14.39 18.79 22.37
C VAL A 111 13.34 18.47 23.41
N PHE A 112 12.74 17.30 23.29
CA PHE A 112 11.65 16.81 24.13
C PHE A 112 11.99 15.42 24.62
N SER A 113 11.72 15.14 25.89
CA SER A 113 12.06 13.87 26.54
C SER A 113 10.91 12.86 26.45
N GLY A 114 9.70 13.31 26.10
CA GLY A 114 8.54 12.45 25.94
C GLY A 114 7.28 13.18 25.55
N ILE A 115 6.23 12.41 25.25
CA ILE A 115 4.93 12.92 24.79
C ILE A 115 4.25 13.81 25.84
N ASN A 116 4.56 13.59 27.12
CA ASN A 116 3.98 14.33 28.25
C ASN A 116 4.35 15.83 28.27
N GLU A 117 5.32 16.26 27.46
CA GLU A 117 5.71 17.68 27.31
C GLU A 117 4.82 18.44 26.30
N PHE A 118 3.91 17.75 25.63
CA PHE A 118 2.96 18.33 24.69
C PHE A 118 1.57 18.41 25.31
N SER A 119 0.86 19.50 25.00
CA SER A 119 -0.52 19.74 25.42
C SER A 119 -1.43 19.92 24.22
N ASN A 120 -2.74 19.80 24.42
CA ASN A 120 -3.72 20.12 23.38
C ASN A 120 -3.56 21.58 22.93
N ILE A 121 -3.48 21.78 21.62
CA ILE A 121 -3.31 23.10 21.01
C ILE A 121 -4.64 23.57 20.43
N SER A 122 -5.00 24.83 20.70
CA SER A 122 -6.10 25.49 20.03
C SER A 122 -5.79 25.67 18.55
N HIS A 123 -6.69 25.19 17.70
CA HIS A 123 -6.49 25.13 16.26
C HIS A 123 -7.77 25.45 15.51
N ASN A 124 -7.61 25.94 14.28
CA ASN A 124 -8.66 26.03 13.30
C ASN A 124 -8.31 25.11 12.13
N VAL A 125 -9.32 24.43 11.57
CA VAL A 125 -9.13 23.57 10.40
C VAL A 125 -9.97 24.10 9.27
N SER A 126 -9.32 24.45 8.16
CA SER A 126 -9.99 24.85 6.94
C SER A 126 -9.72 23.85 5.83
N TYR A 127 -10.68 23.77 4.90
CA TYR A 127 -10.66 22.80 3.83
C TYR A 127 -10.88 23.52 2.51
N SER A 128 -10.03 23.23 1.53
CA SER A 128 -10.24 23.67 0.16
C SER A 128 -10.13 22.49 -0.78
N GLU A 129 -11.02 22.44 -1.76
CA GLU A 129 -11.08 21.37 -2.74
C GLU A 129 -10.90 21.95 -4.14
N SER A 130 -10.02 21.33 -4.91
CA SER A 130 -9.87 21.60 -6.34
C SER A 130 -10.36 20.41 -7.17
N SER A 131 -10.26 20.51 -8.49
CA SER A 131 -10.57 19.40 -9.39
C SER A 131 -9.67 18.17 -9.20
N GLN A 132 -8.48 18.34 -8.62
CA GLN A 132 -7.48 17.25 -8.51
C GLN A 132 -7.11 16.88 -7.07
N ASN A 133 -7.18 17.84 -6.13
CA ASN A 133 -6.66 17.65 -4.78
C ASN A 133 -7.60 18.26 -3.73
N LYS A 134 -7.64 17.62 -2.56
CA LYS A 134 -8.17 18.18 -1.32
C LYS A 134 -7.00 18.74 -0.52
N LYS A 135 -7.14 19.97 -0.05
CA LYS A 135 -6.17 20.61 0.84
C LYS A 135 -6.78 20.78 2.21
N ILE A 136 -6.04 20.36 3.22
CA ILE A 136 -6.38 20.53 4.62
C ILE A 136 -5.36 21.50 5.19
N GLN A 137 -5.84 22.59 5.75
CA GLN A 137 -5.01 23.60 6.38
C GLN A 137 -5.34 23.64 7.87
N PHE A 138 -4.32 23.38 8.69
CA PHE A 138 -4.37 23.54 10.14
C PHE A 138 -3.71 24.87 10.47
N GLU A 139 -4.45 25.76 11.12
CA GLU A 139 -3.95 27.04 11.61
C GLU A 139 -3.89 26.99 13.15
N PHE A 140 -2.73 27.29 13.70
CA PHE A 140 -2.50 27.30 15.14
C PHE A 140 -2.52 28.74 15.65
N ALA A 141 -2.97 28.94 16.89
CA ALA A 141 -2.97 30.26 17.52
C ALA A 141 -1.54 30.83 17.66
N ASP A 142 -0.59 29.95 17.99
CA ASP A 142 0.84 30.26 18.14
C ASP A 142 1.68 29.29 17.29
N THR A 143 2.96 29.62 17.06
CA THR A 143 3.90 28.67 16.46
C THR A 143 4.10 27.47 17.37
N ILE A 144 3.93 26.26 16.84
CA ILE A 144 4.06 25.03 17.62
C ILE A 144 5.22 24.16 17.18
N ASN A 145 5.73 23.42 18.16
CA ASN A 145 6.51 22.20 17.98
C ASN A 145 5.63 21.03 18.47
N GLY A 146 5.19 20.15 17.57
CA GLY A 146 4.27 19.09 17.98
C GLY A 146 3.87 18.13 16.87
N TYR A 147 2.74 17.46 17.12
CA TYR A 147 2.17 16.43 16.26
C TYR A 147 0.74 16.79 15.84
N VAL A 148 0.44 16.54 14.56
CA VAL A 148 -0.91 16.52 14.01
C VAL A 148 -1.17 15.10 13.50
N ALA A 149 -2.10 14.39 14.14
CA ALA A 149 -2.43 13.02 13.80
C ALA A 149 -3.90 12.91 13.41
N TYR A 150 -4.19 12.17 12.35
CA TYR A 150 -5.55 11.90 11.92
C TYR A 150 -5.61 10.59 11.15
N THR A 151 -6.83 10.08 10.97
CA THR A 151 -7.10 8.91 10.16
C THR A 151 -7.86 9.29 8.91
N TYR A 152 -7.67 8.54 7.83
CA TYR A 152 -8.50 8.64 6.64
C TYR A 152 -8.58 7.30 5.93
N TYR A 153 -9.49 7.20 4.98
CA TYR A 153 -9.75 5.96 4.27
C TYR A 153 -9.19 5.97 2.85
N TRP A 154 -8.66 4.83 2.41
CA TRP A 154 -7.87 4.68 1.21
C TRP A 154 -8.11 3.34 0.50
N GLU A 155 -8.83 3.38 -0.61
CA GLU A 155 -9.35 2.18 -1.29
C GLU A 155 -8.30 1.29 -1.96
N GLN A 156 -7.05 1.74 -2.14
CA GLN A 156 -6.12 1.11 -3.09
C GLN A 156 -4.87 0.49 -2.41
N GLY A 157 -4.39 -0.63 -2.97
CA GLY A 157 -3.05 -1.21 -2.72
C GLY A 157 -1.88 -0.34 -3.23
N LEU A 158 -2.11 0.95 -3.35
CA LEU A 158 -1.23 1.93 -3.91
C LEU A 158 -1.40 3.24 -3.17
N PHE A 159 -0.42 3.58 -2.35
CA PHE A 159 -0.38 4.80 -1.55
C PHE A 159 0.31 5.92 -2.32
N TYR A 160 -0.22 7.15 -2.18
CA TYR A 160 0.40 8.35 -2.71
C TYR A 160 0.47 9.43 -1.64
N HIS A 161 1.59 10.14 -1.62
CA HIS A 161 1.77 11.32 -0.79
C HIS A 161 2.37 12.45 -1.63
N ILE A 162 1.71 13.61 -1.61
CA ILE A 162 2.19 14.82 -2.27
C ILE A 162 3.03 15.60 -1.28
N LEU A 163 4.30 15.83 -1.60
CA LEU A 163 5.22 16.60 -0.76
C LEU A 163 4.84 18.09 -0.81
N SER A 164 4.38 18.63 0.32
CA SER A 164 4.05 20.07 0.48
C SER A 164 5.15 20.86 1.18
N ARG A 165 6.06 20.20 1.90
CA ARG A 165 7.16 20.81 2.64
C ARG A 165 8.41 19.94 2.62
N ASN A 166 9.54 20.53 3.00
CA ASN A 166 10.75 19.78 3.28
C ASN A 166 10.58 19.03 4.61
N GLU A 167 10.52 17.70 4.53
CA GLU A 167 10.32 16.82 5.67
C GLU A 167 10.83 15.40 5.39
N THR A 168 11.05 14.63 6.45
CA THR A 168 11.30 13.18 6.31
C THR A 168 9.98 12.45 6.16
N VAL A 169 9.83 11.64 5.12
CA VAL A 169 8.59 10.87 4.93
C VAL A 169 8.83 9.42 5.31
N ASN A 170 7.95 8.89 6.16
CA ASN A 170 7.93 7.52 6.60
C ASN A 170 6.62 6.86 6.15
N VAL A 171 6.72 5.68 5.55
CA VAL A 171 5.55 4.86 5.20
C VAL A 171 5.73 3.48 5.78
N VAL A 172 4.82 3.09 6.66
CA VAL A 172 4.77 1.78 7.32
C VAL A 172 3.69 0.94 6.66
N LEU A 173 4.09 -0.20 6.09
CA LEU A 173 3.17 -1.11 5.42
C LEU A 173 2.38 -1.96 6.42
N PRO A 174 1.23 -2.51 6.02
CA PRO A 174 0.51 -3.44 6.89
C PRO A 174 1.31 -4.72 7.13
N GLU A 175 1.04 -5.39 8.25
CA GLU A 175 1.67 -6.68 8.56
C GLU A 175 1.36 -7.72 7.46
N GLY A 176 2.39 -8.46 7.04
CA GLY A 176 2.25 -9.47 5.99
C GLY A 176 2.13 -8.89 4.57
N TYR A 177 2.46 -7.61 4.36
CA TYR A 177 2.58 -6.97 3.06
C TYR A 177 4.03 -6.63 2.71
N ASP A 178 4.31 -6.52 1.41
CA ASP A 178 5.61 -6.15 0.85
C ASP A 178 5.46 -5.13 -0.29
N THR A 179 6.57 -4.54 -0.70
CA THR A 179 6.67 -3.53 -1.76
C THR A 179 8.00 -3.64 -2.51
N GLY A 180 8.07 -2.99 -3.68
CA GLY A 180 9.33 -2.77 -4.39
C GLY A 180 9.76 -3.91 -5.33
N ASN A 181 8.89 -4.89 -5.56
CA ASN A 181 9.16 -5.95 -6.54
C ASN A 181 8.94 -5.42 -7.97
N MET A 182 9.83 -5.80 -8.89
CA MET A 182 9.78 -5.41 -10.30
C MET A 182 8.45 -5.74 -10.98
N ILE A 183 7.81 -6.86 -10.63
CA ILE A 183 6.55 -7.32 -11.22
C ILE A 183 5.36 -6.49 -10.70
N PHE A 184 5.34 -6.18 -9.40
CA PHE A 184 4.23 -5.45 -8.76
C PHE A 184 4.42 -3.92 -8.75
N GLY A 185 5.60 -3.47 -9.18
CA GLY A 185 5.96 -2.08 -9.36
C GLY A 185 6.88 -1.57 -8.24
N PRO A 186 7.96 -0.86 -8.60
CA PRO A 186 8.84 -0.25 -7.61
C PRO A 186 8.16 0.93 -6.93
N THR A 187 8.58 1.19 -5.70
CA THR A 187 8.33 2.47 -5.01
C THR A 187 8.98 3.61 -5.79
N LYS A 188 8.27 4.74 -5.93
CA LYS A 188 8.77 5.92 -6.64
C LYS A 188 8.63 7.16 -5.76
N PRO A 189 9.71 7.91 -5.47
CA PRO A 189 11.10 7.52 -5.66
C PRO A 189 11.47 6.28 -4.82
N LYS A 190 12.64 5.69 -5.11
CA LYS A 190 13.19 4.61 -4.27
C LYS A 190 13.39 5.17 -2.85
N PRO A 191 12.96 4.46 -1.78
CA PRO A 191 13.24 4.86 -0.41
C PRO A 191 14.74 4.82 -0.14
N ASP A 192 15.19 5.72 0.72
CA ASP A 192 16.57 5.78 1.18
C ASP A 192 16.85 4.59 2.12
N THR A 193 15.89 4.29 3.00
CA THR A 193 15.98 3.16 3.93
C THR A 193 14.71 2.30 3.88
N LYS A 194 14.89 0.97 3.90
CA LYS A 194 13.84 -0.04 4.12
C LYS A 194 14.26 -0.90 5.32
N ARG A 195 13.46 -0.89 6.38
CA ARG A 195 13.70 -1.67 7.61
C ARG A 195 12.43 -2.39 8.07
N LEU A 196 12.59 -3.31 9.01
CA LEU A 196 11.47 -3.93 9.72
C LEU A 196 11.32 -3.24 11.07
N ASP A 197 10.08 -3.01 11.49
CA ASP A 197 9.78 -2.58 12.85
C ASP A 197 9.62 -3.79 13.80
N GLU A 198 9.31 -3.50 15.06
CA GLU A 198 9.13 -4.51 16.12
C GLU A 198 7.95 -5.46 15.85
N GLN A 199 6.98 -5.01 15.05
CA GLN A 199 5.80 -5.78 14.62
C GLN A 199 6.04 -6.48 13.27
N ASN A 200 7.28 -6.52 12.80
CA ASN A 200 7.67 -7.14 11.52
C ASN A 200 6.95 -6.53 10.30
N ARG A 201 6.54 -5.25 10.41
CA ARG A 201 6.03 -4.43 9.33
C ARG A 201 7.19 -3.73 8.61
N ILE A 202 7.02 -3.48 7.32
CA ILE A 202 8.03 -2.80 6.52
C ILE A 202 7.91 -1.29 6.72
N TRP A 203 8.99 -0.68 7.18
CA TRP A 203 9.15 0.76 7.35
C TRP A 203 10.05 1.32 6.24
N LEU A 204 9.47 2.18 5.42
CA LEU A 204 10.13 2.88 4.32
C LEU A 204 10.41 4.33 4.73
N VAL A 205 11.63 4.80 4.50
CA VAL A 205 12.07 6.16 4.86
C VAL A 205 12.59 6.89 3.62
N TRP A 206 12.16 8.13 3.46
CA TRP A 206 12.72 9.11 2.53
C TRP A 206 13.25 10.30 3.32
N ASP A 207 14.56 10.48 3.34
CA ASP A 207 15.26 11.51 4.09
C ASP A 207 15.37 12.78 3.24
N ASN A 208 14.49 13.76 3.51
CA ASN A 208 14.40 15.01 2.77
C ASN A 208 14.31 14.78 1.23
N PRO A 209 13.24 14.12 0.75
CA PRO A 209 13.03 13.91 -0.67
C PRO A 209 12.91 15.26 -1.38
N ASN A 210 13.53 15.38 -2.56
CA ASN A 210 13.50 16.62 -3.33
C ASN A 210 12.04 17.03 -3.62
N PRO A 211 11.57 18.20 -3.16
CA PRO A 211 10.19 18.66 -3.35
C PRO A 211 9.83 18.89 -4.82
N GLU A 212 10.81 19.02 -5.73
CA GLU A 212 10.55 19.08 -7.18
C GLU A 212 9.98 17.75 -7.73
N ARG A 213 10.29 16.61 -7.08
CA ARG A 213 9.65 15.31 -7.33
C ARG A 213 8.49 15.15 -6.37
N GLN A 214 7.43 15.93 -6.62
CA GLN A 214 6.29 16.20 -5.75
C GLN A 214 5.48 14.98 -5.25
N LEU A 215 5.81 13.74 -5.62
CA LEU A 215 4.96 12.57 -5.38
C LEU A 215 5.77 11.36 -4.92
N ILE A 216 5.43 10.87 -3.73
CA ILE A 216 5.82 9.55 -3.25
C ILE A 216 4.69 8.58 -3.60
N GLN A 217 5.03 7.48 -4.26
CA GLN A 217 4.14 6.43 -4.70
C GLN A 217 4.66 5.09 -4.18
N VAL A 218 3.81 4.40 -3.39
CA VAL A 218 4.14 3.11 -2.78
C VAL A 218 3.08 2.10 -3.17
N LYS A 219 3.41 1.18 -4.08
CA LYS A 219 2.59 0.01 -4.39
C LYS A 219 2.90 -1.09 -3.39
N TYR A 220 1.89 -1.61 -2.72
CA TYR A 220 2.07 -2.65 -1.71
C TYR A 220 1.10 -3.80 -1.96
N TYR A 221 1.54 -5.01 -1.65
CA TYR A 221 0.81 -6.24 -1.93
C TYR A 221 1.07 -7.26 -0.82
N LYS A 222 0.16 -8.22 -0.64
CA LYS A 222 0.35 -9.28 0.36
C LYS A 222 1.61 -10.07 0.05
N SER A 223 2.50 -10.28 1.02
CA SER A 223 3.81 -10.91 0.81
C SER A 223 3.73 -12.34 0.23
N SER A 224 2.59 -13.02 0.39
CA SER A 224 2.33 -14.33 -0.22
C SER A 224 2.04 -14.29 -1.72
N LEU A 225 1.71 -13.11 -2.29
CA LEU A 225 1.24 -12.97 -3.68
C LEU A 225 2.30 -13.36 -4.72
N PRO A 226 3.58 -12.93 -4.63
CA PRO A 226 4.61 -13.36 -5.57
C PRO A 226 4.78 -14.88 -5.60
N THR A 227 4.71 -15.53 -4.43
CA THR A 227 4.84 -16.97 -4.29
C THR A 227 3.66 -17.69 -4.96
N ILE A 228 2.43 -17.25 -4.71
CA ILE A 228 1.22 -17.82 -5.34
C ILE A 228 1.28 -17.65 -6.86
N MET A 229 1.62 -16.45 -7.35
CA MET A 229 1.77 -16.21 -8.79
C MET A 229 2.86 -17.08 -9.41
N GLY A 230 3.96 -17.32 -8.70
CA GLY A 230 5.02 -18.24 -9.14
C GLY A 230 4.50 -19.67 -9.34
N PHE A 231 3.75 -20.20 -8.38
CA PHE A 231 3.15 -21.53 -8.49
C PHE A 231 2.13 -21.62 -9.62
N VAL A 232 1.22 -20.63 -9.73
CA VAL A 232 0.23 -20.58 -10.80
C VAL A 232 0.90 -20.49 -12.17
N GLY A 233 1.91 -19.64 -12.32
CA GLY A 233 2.69 -19.50 -13.54
C GLY A 233 3.38 -20.81 -13.95
N LEU A 234 3.95 -21.54 -12.98
CA LEU A 234 4.57 -22.85 -13.22
C LEU A 234 3.56 -23.89 -13.73
N VAL A 235 2.37 -23.97 -13.11
CA VAL A 235 1.32 -24.90 -13.52
C VAL A 235 0.84 -24.59 -14.94
N LEU A 236 0.62 -23.32 -15.27
CA LEU A 236 0.24 -22.89 -16.61
C LEU A 236 1.31 -23.20 -17.65
N LEU A 237 2.57 -23.00 -17.30
CA LEU A 237 3.71 -23.32 -18.16
C LEU A 237 3.76 -24.83 -18.47
N VAL A 238 3.61 -25.69 -17.46
CA VAL A 238 3.58 -27.15 -17.67
C VAL A 238 2.40 -27.56 -18.55
N ALA A 239 1.21 -27.02 -18.29
CA ALA A 239 0.02 -27.30 -19.10
C ALA A 239 0.21 -26.88 -20.58
N PHE A 240 0.84 -25.71 -20.81
CA PHE A 240 1.19 -25.23 -22.14
C PHE A 240 2.12 -26.19 -22.86
N PHE A 241 3.22 -26.62 -22.22
CA PHE A 241 4.17 -27.56 -22.84
C PHE A 241 3.54 -28.92 -23.15
N VAL A 242 2.75 -29.50 -22.24
CA VAL A 242 2.05 -30.77 -22.47
C VAL A 242 1.12 -30.67 -23.68
N THR A 243 0.38 -29.56 -23.78
CA THR A 243 -0.55 -29.31 -24.89
C THR A 243 0.21 -29.10 -26.20
N ALA A 244 1.29 -28.33 -26.21
CA ALA A 244 2.12 -28.11 -27.39
C ALA A 244 2.77 -29.39 -27.91
N ILE A 245 3.29 -30.24 -27.02
CA ILE A 245 3.85 -31.56 -27.38
C ILE A 245 2.75 -32.45 -27.97
N TYR A 246 1.55 -32.45 -27.40
CA TYR A 246 0.41 -33.22 -27.91
C TYR A 246 0.07 -32.82 -29.36
N PHE A 247 -0.15 -31.53 -29.61
CA PHE A 247 -0.49 -31.05 -30.96
C PHE A 247 0.64 -31.32 -31.96
N LYS A 248 1.90 -31.13 -31.56
CA LYS A 248 3.05 -31.43 -32.42
C LYS A 248 3.09 -32.92 -32.82
N ASN A 249 2.78 -33.82 -31.88
CA ASN A 249 2.73 -35.25 -32.15
C ASN A 249 1.55 -35.62 -33.05
N GLU A 250 0.38 -35.00 -32.86
CA GLU A 250 -0.78 -35.29 -33.69
C GLU A 250 -0.61 -34.79 -35.13
N ILE A 251 -0.07 -33.58 -35.31
CA ILE A 251 0.29 -33.04 -36.63
C ILE A 251 1.29 -33.98 -37.33
N ARG A 252 2.32 -34.47 -36.62
CA ARG A 252 3.28 -35.44 -37.19
C ARG A 252 2.61 -36.74 -37.64
N LYS A 253 1.64 -37.26 -36.89
CA LYS A 253 0.91 -38.47 -37.30
C LYS A 253 0.07 -38.22 -38.55
N LEU A 254 -0.57 -37.06 -38.65
CA LEU A 254 -1.36 -36.68 -39.82
C LEU A 254 -0.48 -36.53 -41.07
N HIS A 255 0.72 -35.93 -40.96
CA HIS A 255 1.68 -35.89 -42.06
C HIS A 255 2.10 -37.28 -42.53
N LYS A 256 2.45 -38.18 -41.60
CA LYS A 256 2.81 -39.56 -41.96
C LYS A 256 1.67 -40.30 -42.67
N LYS A 257 0.42 -40.13 -42.22
CA LYS A 257 -0.73 -40.73 -42.89
C LYS A 257 -0.93 -40.18 -44.30
N ARG A 258 -0.73 -38.87 -44.49
CA ARG A 258 -0.83 -38.23 -45.81
C ARG A 258 0.22 -38.76 -46.78
N GLU A 259 1.48 -38.88 -46.34
CA GLU A 259 2.59 -39.38 -47.14
C GLU A 259 2.36 -40.84 -47.59
N ILE A 260 1.79 -41.68 -46.71
CA ILE A 260 1.42 -43.06 -47.06
C ILE A 260 0.31 -43.08 -48.11
N ILE A 261 -0.72 -42.24 -47.96
CA ILE A 261 -1.84 -42.16 -48.92
C ILE A 261 -1.37 -41.65 -50.29
N GLU A 262 -0.48 -40.66 -50.33
CA GLU A 262 0.10 -40.16 -51.59
C GLU A 262 0.95 -41.26 -52.26
N LYS A 263 1.76 -42.00 -51.50
CA LYS A 263 2.58 -43.08 -52.02
C LYS A 263 1.79 -44.30 -52.52
N ASP A 264 0.65 -44.61 -51.91
CA ASP A 264 -0.29 -45.65 -52.40
C ASP A 264 -1.05 -45.22 -53.66
N LYS A 265 -1.13 -43.91 -53.94
CA LYS A 265 -1.86 -43.38 -55.11
C LYS A 265 -1.00 -43.30 -56.38
N ASP A 266 0.32 -43.27 -56.21
CA ASP A 266 1.32 -43.21 -57.29
C ASP A 266 1.85 -44.60 -57.72
N ASN A 267 1.40 -45.69 -57.05
CA ASN A 267 1.65 -47.09 -57.40
C ASN A 267 0.42 -47.71 -58.08
#